data_AF-A0A4S2J0R9-F1
#
_entry.id   AF-A0A4S2J0R9-F1
#
_cell.length_a   1.000
_cell.length_b   1.000
_cell.length_c   1.000
_cell.angle_alpha   90.00
_cell.angle_beta   90.00
_cell.angle_gamma   90.00
#
_symmetry.space_group_name_H-M   'P 1'
#
loop_
_entity.id
_entity.type
_entity.pdbx_description
1 polymer ?
#
loop_
_entity_poly.entity_id
_entity_poly.type
_entity_poly.pdbx_seq_one_letter_code
_entity_poly.pdbx_strand_id
1 'polypeptide(L)' 'MISKDDIRAILCEGAGLGPPGELPDDAELAIDSFTLVVLQHGLEERHGVVIDPQFEDMALFTSVNGIHKYVTTLLDGS' A
#
# COMPACT_ATOMS: atom_id res chain seq x y z
N MET A 1 1.94 -10.15 -10.30
CA MET A 1 2.81 -9.11 -9.73
C MET A 1 1.91 -7.96 -9.37
N ILE A 2 1.94 -7.52 -8.11
CA ILE A 2 1.13 -6.38 -7.65
C ILE A 2 1.71 -5.12 -8.29
N SER A 3 0.87 -4.30 -8.88
CA SER A 3 1.25 -3.02 -9.48
C SER A 3 1.06 -1.86 -8.51
N LYS A 4 1.66 -0.71 -8.82
CA LYS A 4 1.39 0.53 -8.07
C LYS A 4 -0.05 1.01 -8.23
N ASP A 5 -0.66 0.71 -9.37
CA ASP A 5 -2.06 1.06 -9.64
C ASP A 5 -3.01 0.28 -8.71
N ASP A 6 -2.68 -0.98 -8.40
CA ASP A 6 -3.43 -1.77 -7.42
C ASP A 6 -3.38 -1.15 -6.02
N ILE A 7 -2.20 -0.71 -5.59
CA ILE A 7 -2.01 -0.03 -4.30
C ILE A 7 -2.80 1.28 -4.26
N ARG A 8 -2.74 2.09 -5.33
CA ARG A 8 -3.53 3.32 -5.43
C ARG A 8 -5.03 3.04 -5.40
N ALA A 9 -5.50 2.03 -6.11
CA ALA A 9 -6.92 1.67 -6.10
C ALA A 9 -7.39 1.34 -4.68
N ILE A 10 -6.64 0.53 -3.93
CA ILE A 10 -6.99 0.18 -2.54
C ILE A 10 -7.03 1.42 -1.64
N LEU A 11 -6.01 2.27 -1.72
CA LEU A 11 -5.91 3.46 -0.87
C LEU A 11 -6.97 4.51 -1.20
N CYS A 12 -7.21 4.77 -2.48
CA CYS A 12 -8.18 5.75 -2.94
C CYS A 12 -9.64 5.30 -2.69
N GLU A 13 -9.94 4.04 -2.96
CA GLU A 13 -11.31 3.50 -2.80
C GLU A 13 -11.64 3.21 -1.32
N GLY A 14 -10.68 2.71 -0.56
CA GLY A 14 -10.91 2.26 0.81
C GLY A 14 -10.61 3.31 1.89
N ALA A 15 -9.56 4.12 1.71
CA ALA A 15 -9.16 5.14 2.69
C ALA A 15 -9.59 6.57 2.30
N GLY A 16 -10.13 6.75 1.09
CA GLY A 16 -10.67 8.03 0.65
C GLY A 16 -9.61 9.08 0.36
N LEU A 17 -8.39 8.69 -0.03
CA LEU A 17 -7.27 9.59 -0.36
C LEU A 17 -7.45 10.40 -1.67
N GLY A 18 -8.68 10.54 -2.16
CA GLY A 18 -8.99 11.17 -3.44
C GLY A 18 -8.97 10.19 -4.62
N PRO A 19 -9.14 10.67 -5.86
CA PRO A 19 -9.21 9.81 -7.03
C PRO A 19 -7.84 9.18 -7.37
N PRO A 20 -7.80 7.90 -7.81
CA PRO A 20 -6.56 7.16 -8.08
C PRO A 20 -5.62 7.83 -9.09
N GLY A 21 -6.17 8.57 -10.05
CA GLY A 21 -5.41 9.27 -11.09
C GLY A 21 -4.72 10.55 -10.63
N GLU A 22 -5.03 11.05 -9.42
CA GLU A 22 -4.47 12.28 -8.86
C GLU A 22 -3.45 12.02 -7.75
N LEU A 23 -3.14 10.75 -7.46
CA LEU A 23 -2.13 10.38 -6.48
C LEU A 23 -0.82 9.98 -7.17
N PRO A 24 0.21 10.85 -7.21
CA PRO A 24 1.54 10.49 -7.70
C PRO A 24 2.17 9.34 -6.92
N ASP A 25 3.06 8.60 -7.57
CA ASP A 25 3.79 7.48 -6.94
C ASP A 25 4.65 7.91 -5.73
N ASP A 26 5.20 9.12 -5.79
CA ASP A 26 6.06 9.73 -4.76
C ASP A 26 5.31 10.75 -3.87
N ALA A 27 3.98 10.79 -3.97
CA ALA A 27 3.19 11.67 -3.10
C ALA A 27 3.40 11.28 -1.63
N GLU A 28 3.53 12.30 -0.78
CA GLU A 28 3.65 12.09 0.67
C GLU A 28 2.32 11.55 1.21
N LEU A 29 2.38 10.34 1.75
CA LEU A 29 1.25 9.64 2.35
C LEU A 29 1.39 9.64 3.87
N ALA A 30 0.34 10.08 4.56
CA ALA A 30 0.17 9.85 5.98
C ALA A 30 -0.65 8.56 6.18
N ILE A 31 0.02 7.43 6.37
CA ILE A 31 -0.63 6.15 6.68
C ILE A 31 -0.90 6.09 8.18
N ASP A 32 -2.16 6.27 8.55
CA ASP A 32 -2.64 6.01 9.91
C ASP A 32 -3.01 4.52 10.09
N SER A 33 -3.40 4.16 11.32
CA SER A 33 -3.78 2.78 11.65
C SER A 33 -4.99 2.28 10.86
N PHE A 34 -5.92 3.17 10.49
CA PHE A 34 -7.09 2.80 9.70
C PHE A 34 -6.70 2.53 8.24
N THR A 35 -5.92 3.43 7.65
CA THR A 35 -5.40 3.32 6.28
C THR A 35 -4.54 2.07 6.12
N LEU A 36 -3.74 1.73 7.12
CA LEU A 36 -2.96 0.50 7.13
C LEU A 36 -3.84 -0.75 7.11
N VAL A 37 -4.91 -0.79 7.90
CA VAL A 37 -5.86 -1.91 7.92
C VAL A 37 -6.60 -2.04 6.58
N VAL A 38 -7.00 -0.92 5.98
CA VAL A 38 -7.60 -0.90 4.64
C VAL A 38 -6.63 -1.47 3.60
N LEU A 39 -5.36 -1.06 3.66
CA LEU A 39 -4.34 -1.56 2.75
C LEU A 39 -4.11 -3.07 2.93
N GLN A 40 -3.99 -3.54 4.17
CA GLN A 40 -3.88 -4.97 4.49
C GLN A 40 -5.06 -5.76 3.92
N HIS A 41 -6.29 -5.31 4.21
CA HIS A 41 -7.49 -5.97 3.74
C HIS A 41 -7.59 -6.00 2.22
N GLY A 42 -7.29 -4.88 1.54
CA GLY A 42 -7.36 -4.79 0.09
C GLY A 42 -6.32 -5.67 -0.61
N LEU A 43 -5.10 -5.77 -0.05
CA LEU A 43 -4.05 -6.65 -0.59
C LEU A 43 -4.41 -8.14 -0.40
N GLU A 44 -4.99 -8.49 0.74
CA GLU A 44 -5.45 -9.85 1.01
C GLU A 44 -6.64 -10.23 0.11
N GLU A 45 -7.67 -9.39 0.05
CA GLU A 45 -8.89 -9.66 -0.71
C GLU A 45 -8.64 -9.73 -2.22
N ARG A 46 -7.87 -8.77 -2.78
CA ARG A 46 -7.68 -8.66 -4.23
C ARG A 46 -6.55 -9.54 -4.77
N HIS A 47 -5.54 -9.80 -3.94
CA HIS A 47 -4.31 -10.44 -4.40
C HIS A 47 -3.86 -11.63 -3.55
N GLY A 48 -4.55 -11.94 -2.44
CA GLY A 48 -4.16 -13.01 -1.52
C GLY A 48 -2.88 -12.72 -0.76
N VAL A 49 -2.47 -11.44 -0.68
CA VAL A 49 -1.20 -11.03 -0.05
C VAL A 49 -1.48 -10.48 1.34
N VAL A 50 -0.99 -11.19 2.35
CA VAL A 50 -1.03 -10.77 3.75
C VAL A 50 0.27 -10.04 4.09
N ILE A 51 0.15 -8.82 4.60
CA ILE A 51 1.29 -8.02 5.06
C ILE A 51 1.17 -7.76 6.57
N ASP A 52 2.31 -7.78 7.27
CA ASP A 52 2.41 -7.42 8.69
C ASP A 52 3.66 -6.53 8.90
N PRO A 53 3.62 -5.28 8.43
CA PRO A 53 4.80 -4.42 8.43
C PRO A 53 5.15 -4.00 9.86
N GLN A 54 6.41 -4.18 10.22
CA GLN A 54 6.94 -3.82 11.53
C GLN A 54 7.29 -2.32 11.59
N PHE A 55 7.65 -1.81 12.77
CA PHE A 55 7.97 -0.39 12.95
C PHE A 55 9.08 0.10 11.98
N GLU A 56 10.06 -0.74 11.69
CA GLU A 56 11.14 -0.42 10.74
C GLU A 56 10.64 -0.30 9.29
N ASP A 57 9.62 -1.09 8.94
CA ASP A 57 9.01 -1.09 7.60
C ASP A 57 8.15 0.15 7.36
N MET A 58 7.61 0.77 8.43
CA MET A 58 6.78 1.98 8.34
C MET A 58 7.49 3.14 7.63
N ALA A 59 8.83 3.16 7.60
CA ALA A 59 9.59 4.11 6.80
C ALA A 59 9.25 4.05 5.29
N LEU A 60 8.83 2.88 4.79
CA LEU A 60 8.39 2.66 3.42
C LEU A 60 6.90 3.00 3.21
N PHE A 61 6.10 3.12 4.26
CA PHE A 61 4.66 3.42 4.19
C PHE A 61 4.41 4.92 4.15
N THR A 62 5.21 5.65 3.36
CA THR A 62 5.17 7.12 3.22
C THR A 62 4.88 7.56 1.79
N SER A 63 4.78 6.61 0.85
CA SER A 63 4.46 6.82 -0.56
C SER A 63 3.99 5.52 -1.21
N VAL A 64 3.33 5.60 -2.36
CA VAL A 64 2.95 4.41 -3.14
C VAL A 64 4.19 3.63 -3.58
N ASN A 65 5.27 4.34 -3.94
CA ASN A 65 6.55 3.72 -4.29
C ASN A 65 7.15 2.91 -3.14
N GLY A 66 7.13 3.45 -1.92
CA GLY A 66 7.64 2.75 -0.76
C GLY A 66 6.79 1.52 -0.41
N ILE A 67 5.47 1.64 -0.42
CA ILE A 67 4.55 0.52 -0.17
C ILE A 67 4.76 -0.57 -1.23
N HIS A 68 4.84 -0.19 -2.51
CA HIS A 68 5.09 -1.14 -3.60
C HIS A 68 6.42 -1.86 -3.40
N LYS A 69 7.49 -1.14 -3.05
CA LYS A 69 8.80 -1.73 -2.77
C LYS A 69 8.74 -2.75 -1.64
N TYR A 70 8.03 -2.44 -0.56
CA TYR A 70 7.84 -3.37 0.56
C TYR A 70 7.14 -4.65 0.09
N VAL A 71 6.00 -4.51 -0.59
CA VAL A 71 5.20 -5.65 -1.07
C VAL A 71 5.97 -6.51 -2.07
N THR A 72 6.70 -5.92 -3.02
CA THR A 72 7.51 -6.70 -3.96
C THR A 72 8.64 -7.44 -3.26
N THR A 73 9.29 -6.81 -2.29
CA THR A 73 10.39 -7.44 -1.54
C THR A 73 9.88 -8.63 -0.73
N LEU A 74 8.71 -8.51 -0.12
CA LEU A 74 8.05 -9.59 0.61
C LEU A 74 7.76 -10.79 -0.32
N LEU A 75 7.23 -10.52 -1.51
CA LEU A 75 6.88 -11.56 -2.48
C LEU A 75 8.10 -12.22 -3.13
N ASP A 76 9.19 -11.48 -3.32
CA ASP A 76 10.45 -12.02 -3.86
C ASP A 76 11.21 -12.88 -2.83
N GLY A 77 10.95 -12.66 -1.54
CA GLY A 77 11.55 -13.41 -0.42
C GLY A 77 10.74 -14.60 0.07
N SER A 78 9.56 -14.86 -0.50
CA SER A 78 8.61 -15.92 -0.10
C SER A 78 8.71 -17.18 -0.96
#